data_AF-A0A948CNQ3-F1
#
_entry.id   AF-A0A948CNQ3-F1
#
_cell.length_a   1.000
_cell.length_b   1.000
_cell.length_c   1.000
_cell.angle_alpha   90.00
_cell.angle_beta   90.00
_cell.angle_gamma   90.00
#
_symmetry.space_group_name_H-M   'P 1'
#
loop_
_entity.id
_entity.type
_entity.pdbx_description
1 polymer ?
#
loop_
_entity_poly.entity_id
_entity_poly.type
_entity_poly.pdbx_seq_one_letter_code
_entity_poly.pdbx_strand_id
1 'polypeptide(L)'
;MLLATDLDGTFLAGDNDQRLKLYQLIAAHPEIKLAFVTGRGLESVLPLLADPTIPEPDYIICDVGCTVVDGHTQQAIQPLQGDIDKRWPGEHVVEQAVAHIPNLQRQDVPQERRFSFFCGPEAISSELEAVVRDLDCELLYSAGLYLDILPKGVNKGSTLRGLVELLGIGDENVLVAGDTLNDLSMYEHGFIGVCVGDSEPALLKSTENRARVYHAEQPGCGGILQAFKHFGFLGTAGMEAEQRDVAVPGKSDLVIVYHRLPYEEFRENGQTIRRKPTSPNGIIPTLMSFFADGRAGSWVAWSIHEPTDGKFETHTEVDTAQYPNLVASRVALSKSDVDIFYKKFSKEAFWPTLHTFWERATFREDHWQVFLDV
;
A
#
# COMPACT_ATOMS: atom_id res chain seq x y z
N MET A 1 -2.06 0.43 -18.86
CA MET A 1 -1.32 1.69 -18.60
C MET A 1 -0.19 1.40 -17.62
N LEU A 2 0.80 2.28 -17.48
CA LEU A 2 1.82 2.24 -16.43
C LEU A 2 1.62 3.43 -15.49
N LEU A 3 1.35 3.17 -14.22
CA LEU A 3 1.44 4.14 -13.13
C LEU A 3 2.86 4.09 -12.57
N ALA A 4 3.66 5.13 -12.81
CA ALA A 4 4.98 5.30 -12.25
C ALA A 4 4.92 6.36 -11.14
N THR A 5 5.21 5.99 -9.90
CA THR A 5 4.93 6.86 -8.74
C THR A 5 6.10 6.93 -7.78
N ASP A 6 6.39 8.12 -7.27
CA ASP A 6 7.18 8.22 -6.04
C ASP A 6 6.42 7.62 -4.85
N LEU A 7 7.15 7.29 -3.79
CA LEU A 7 6.62 6.66 -2.59
C LEU A 7 6.31 7.67 -1.49
N ASP A 8 7.30 8.48 -1.11
CA ASP A 8 7.22 9.37 0.04
C ASP A 8 6.46 10.64 -0.36
N GLY A 9 5.49 11.09 0.44
CA GLY A 9 4.65 12.24 0.06
C GLY A 9 3.68 11.97 -1.12
N THR A 10 3.87 10.86 -1.85
CA THR A 10 3.05 10.47 -3.00
C THR A 10 2.28 9.15 -2.74
N PHE A 11 2.82 7.96 -3.07
CA PHE A 11 2.06 6.70 -3.03
C PHE A 11 1.79 6.16 -1.61
N LEU A 12 2.64 6.51 -0.63
CA LEU A 12 2.46 6.12 0.77
C LEU A 12 1.75 7.21 1.59
N ALA A 13 1.42 8.34 0.97
CA ALA A 13 0.88 9.52 1.63
C ALA A 13 -0.62 9.71 1.33
N GLY A 14 -1.18 10.75 1.95
CA GLY A 14 -2.60 11.06 1.89
C GLY A 14 -3.43 10.28 2.90
N ASP A 15 -4.74 10.47 2.83
CA ASP A 15 -5.70 9.86 3.75
C ASP A 15 -5.76 8.33 3.61
N ASN A 16 -5.92 7.63 4.74
CA ASN A 16 -5.92 6.16 4.77
C ASN A 16 -7.00 5.55 3.86
N ASP A 17 -8.18 6.18 3.79
CA ASP A 17 -9.31 5.70 2.98
C ASP A 17 -8.98 5.84 1.48
N GLN A 18 -8.34 6.94 1.08
CA GLN A 18 -7.91 7.16 -0.30
C GLN A 18 -6.75 6.25 -0.71
N ARG A 19 -5.80 5.97 0.19
CA ARG A 19 -4.77 4.96 -0.09
C ARG A 19 -5.38 3.59 -0.33
N LEU A 20 -6.28 3.15 0.56
CA LEU A 20 -6.94 1.85 0.41
C LEU A 20 -7.77 1.78 -0.88
N LYS A 21 -8.48 2.85 -1.24
CA LYS A 21 -9.20 2.97 -2.52
C LYS A 21 -8.27 2.79 -3.72
N LEU A 22 -7.15 3.52 -3.77
CA LEU A 22 -6.19 3.40 -4.87
C LEU A 22 -5.61 1.98 -4.94
N TYR A 23 -5.24 1.41 -3.80
CA TYR A 23 -4.65 0.08 -3.74
C TYR A 23 -5.61 -1.01 -4.21
N GLN A 24 -6.87 -0.96 -3.75
CA GLN A 24 -7.92 -1.87 -4.20
C GLN A 24 -8.20 -1.71 -5.69
N LEU A 25 -8.19 -0.49 -6.19
CA LEU A 25 -8.38 -0.20 -7.61
C LEU A 25 -7.25 -0.82 -8.44
N ILE A 26 -5.99 -0.61 -8.08
CA ILE A 26 -4.85 -1.23 -8.79
C ILE A 26 -4.97 -2.76 -8.76
N ALA A 27 -5.29 -3.33 -7.60
CA ALA A 27 -5.45 -4.79 -7.45
C ALA A 27 -6.62 -5.35 -8.28
N ALA A 28 -7.70 -4.59 -8.47
CA ALA A 28 -8.85 -4.99 -9.26
C ALA A 28 -8.63 -4.88 -10.79
N HIS A 29 -7.60 -4.13 -11.21
CA HIS A 29 -7.33 -3.78 -12.60
C HIS A 29 -5.92 -4.20 -13.03
N PRO A 30 -5.70 -5.49 -13.40
CA PRO A 30 -4.39 -6.02 -13.76
C PRO A 30 -3.75 -5.39 -15.01
N GLU A 31 -4.52 -4.61 -15.79
CA GLU A 31 -4.05 -3.78 -16.90
C GLU A 31 -3.31 -2.51 -16.46
N ILE A 32 -3.41 -2.13 -15.18
CA ILE A 32 -2.61 -1.09 -14.55
C ILE A 32 -1.31 -1.73 -14.10
N LYS A 33 -0.23 -1.44 -14.81
CA LYS A 33 1.13 -1.76 -14.39
C LYS A 33 1.59 -0.72 -13.38
N LEU A 34 2.25 -1.17 -12.32
CA LEU A 34 2.72 -0.30 -11.24
C LEU A 34 4.26 -0.28 -11.21
N ALA A 35 4.84 0.91 -11.23
CA ALA A 35 6.26 1.13 -11.03
C ALA A 35 6.48 2.06 -9.83
N PHE A 36 7.23 1.60 -8.83
CA PHE A 36 7.74 2.49 -7.79
C PHE A 36 8.99 3.20 -8.30
N VAL A 37 9.04 4.52 -8.22
CA VAL A 37 10.13 5.35 -8.71
C VAL A 37 10.62 6.27 -7.60
N THR A 38 11.57 5.80 -6.79
CA THR A 38 11.89 6.38 -5.48
C THR A 38 13.37 6.71 -5.30
N GLY A 39 13.65 7.65 -4.39
CA GLY A 39 15.02 7.91 -3.90
C GLY A 39 15.52 6.90 -2.86
N ARG A 40 14.62 6.06 -2.30
CA ARG A 40 14.99 4.99 -1.38
C ARG A 40 15.90 3.97 -2.08
N GLY A 41 16.82 3.36 -1.33
CA GLY A 41 17.54 2.18 -1.82
C GLY A 41 16.62 0.95 -1.82
N LEU A 42 16.95 -0.08 -2.61
CA LEU A 42 16.12 -1.29 -2.74
C LEU A 42 15.80 -1.92 -1.38
N GLU A 43 16.78 -2.03 -0.49
CA GLU A 43 16.61 -2.60 0.86
C GLU A 43 15.57 -1.85 1.71
N SER A 44 15.35 -0.56 1.46
CA SER A 44 14.33 0.24 2.14
C SER A 44 12.95 0.12 1.51
N VAL A 45 12.86 -0.39 0.28
CA VAL A 45 11.60 -0.68 -0.42
C VAL A 45 11.10 -2.08 -0.08
N LEU A 46 11.98 -3.08 0.03
CA LEU A 46 11.61 -4.48 0.27
C LEU A 46 10.66 -4.71 1.46
N PRO A 47 10.81 -4.04 2.62
CA PRO A 47 9.88 -4.21 3.73
C PRO A 47 8.45 -3.75 3.41
N LEU A 48 8.27 -2.80 2.48
CA LEU A 48 6.95 -2.37 2.03
C LEU A 48 6.23 -3.47 1.26
N LEU A 49 6.97 -4.29 0.52
CA LEU A 49 6.41 -5.41 -0.25
C LEU A 49 5.91 -6.56 0.64
N ALA A 50 6.28 -6.56 1.92
CA ALA A 50 5.77 -7.51 2.90
C ALA A 50 4.39 -7.12 3.46
N ASP A 51 3.94 -5.88 3.23
CA ASP A 51 2.60 -5.43 3.61
C ASP A 51 1.58 -5.89 2.56
N PRO A 52 0.64 -6.81 2.90
CA PRO A 52 -0.33 -7.34 1.95
C PRO A 52 -1.36 -6.30 1.48
N THR A 53 -1.41 -5.13 2.10
CA THR A 53 -2.31 -4.04 1.67
C THR A 53 -1.71 -3.22 0.53
N ILE A 54 -0.38 -3.19 0.41
CA ILE A 54 0.30 -2.44 -0.65
C ILE A 54 0.31 -3.31 -1.92
N PRO A 55 -0.19 -2.80 -3.06
CA PRO A 55 -0.12 -3.54 -4.32
C PRO A 55 1.33 -3.83 -4.68
N GLU A 56 1.60 -5.06 -5.07
CA GLU A 56 2.91 -5.46 -5.54
C GLU A 56 3.23 -4.71 -6.85
N PRO A 57 4.34 -3.97 -6.93
CA PRO A 57 4.71 -3.29 -8.17
C PRO A 57 5.23 -4.30 -9.20
N ASP A 58 5.00 -4.04 -10.48
CA ASP A 58 5.64 -4.79 -11.56
C ASP A 58 7.12 -4.40 -11.70
N TYR A 59 7.47 -3.15 -11.39
CA TYR A 59 8.83 -2.63 -11.52
C TYR A 59 9.21 -1.73 -10.35
N ILE A 60 10.49 -1.72 -10.00
CA ILE A 60 11.02 -0.83 -8.95
C ILE A 60 12.24 -0.12 -9.53
N ILE A 61 12.16 1.20 -9.58
CA ILE A 61 13.26 2.12 -9.83
C ILE A 61 13.60 2.76 -8.48
N CYS A 62 14.77 2.44 -7.95
CA CYS A 62 15.26 2.92 -6.67
C CYS A 62 16.62 3.62 -6.83
N ASP A 63 17.20 4.08 -5.72
CA ASP A 63 18.48 4.81 -5.71
C ASP A 63 18.45 6.03 -6.63
N VAL A 64 17.33 6.75 -6.63
CA VAL A 64 17.11 7.94 -7.46
C VAL A 64 17.23 7.64 -8.96
N GLY A 65 16.94 6.41 -9.38
CA GLY A 65 17.05 5.97 -10.77
C GLY A 65 18.26 5.10 -11.06
N CYS A 66 19.17 4.88 -10.12
CA CYS A 66 20.40 4.13 -10.36
C CYS A 66 20.23 2.60 -10.30
N THR A 67 19.10 2.14 -9.76
CA THR A 67 18.76 0.73 -9.68
C THR A 67 17.38 0.51 -10.28
N VAL A 68 17.24 -0.46 -11.18
CA VAL A 68 15.97 -0.86 -11.81
C VAL A 68 15.83 -2.38 -11.80
N VAL A 69 14.78 -2.85 -11.13
CA VAL A 69 14.51 -4.28 -10.93
C VAL A 69 13.07 -4.62 -11.26
N ASP A 70 12.84 -5.88 -11.61
CA ASP A 70 11.52 -6.50 -11.66
C ASP A 70 10.95 -6.58 -10.24
N GLY A 71 9.71 -6.15 -10.03
CA GLY A 71 9.14 -6.05 -8.68
C GLY A 71 8.84 -7.40 -8.03
N HIS A 72 8.59 -8.44 -8.83
CA HIS A 72 8.27 -9.79 -8.34
C HIS A 72 9.52 -10.60 -8.02
N THR A 73 10.51 -10.55 -8.90
CA THR A 73 11.72 -11.38 -8.83
C THR A 73 12.90 -10.65 -8.23
N GLN A 74 12.83 -9.31 -8.14
CA GLN A 74 13.90 -8.41 -7.68
C GLN A 74 15.18 -8.52 -8.53
N GLN A 75 15.07 -9.11 -9.72
CA GLN A 75 16.17 -9.21 -10.66
C GLN A 75 16.32 -7.92 -11.45
N ALA A 76 17.56 -7.52 -11.70
CA ALA A 76 17.88 -6.36 -12.51
C ALA A 76 17.26 -6.43 -13.92
N ILE A 77 16.63 -5.34 -14.35
CA ILE A 77 16.06 -5.23 -15.70
C ILE A 77 17.19 -4.96 -16.70
N GLN A 78 17.47 -5.94 -17.57
CA GLN A 78 18.51 -5.82 -18.60
C GLN A 78 17.90 -5.48 -19.97
N PRO A 79 18.63 -4.75 -20.85
CA PRO A 79 20.00 -4.24 -20.68
C PRO A 79 20.11 -2.94 -19.86
N LEU A 80 18.96 -2.37 -19.44
CA LEU A 80 18.88 -1.03 -18.83
C LEU A 80 19.79 -0.88 -17.61
N GLN A 81 19.72 -1.80 -16.65
CA GLN A 81 20.61 -1.79 -15.48
C GLN A 81 22.08 -1.87 -15.89
N GLY A 82 22.42 -2.76 -16.84
CA GLY A 82 23.80 -2.90 -17.31
C GLY A 82 24.37 -1.63 -17.96
N ASP A 83 23.52 -0.80 -18.56
CA ASP A 83 23.94 0.49 -19.11
C ASP A 83 24.13 1.58 -18.04
N ILE A 84 23.37 1.51 -16.94
CA ILE A 84 23.62 2.34 -15.75
C ILE A 84 24.94 1.95 -15.09
N ASP A 85 25.19 0.66 -14.92
CA ASP A 85 26.39 0.11 -14.29
C ASP A 85 27.67 0.61 -14.98
N LYS A 86 27.67 0.66 -16.32
CA LYS A 86 28.82 1.14 -17.11
C LYS A 86 29.15 2.62 -16.91
N ARG A 87 28.17 3.43 -16.48
CA ARG A 87 28.36 4.87 -16.26
C ARG A 87 28.85 5.19 -14.86
N TRP A 88 28.71 4.27 -13.91
CA TRP A 88 29.12 4.51 -12.53
C TRP A 88 30.63 4.27 -12.37
N PRO A 89 31.43 5.27 -11.95
CA PRO A 89 32.87 5.10 -11.77
C PRO A 89 33.24 4.20 -10.56
N GLY A 90 32.28 3.90 -9.70
CA GLY A 90 32.48 3.11 -8.48
C GLY A 90 32.58 3.98 -7.23
N GLU A 91 32.02 3.48 -6.13
CA GLU A 91 31.89 4.23 -4.87
C GLU A 91 33.25 4.75 -4.35
N HIS A 92 34.26 3.88 -4.34
CA HIS A 92 35.58 4.24 -3.82
C HIS A 92 36.28 5.34 -4.65
N VAL A 93 36.04 5.39 -5.96
CA VAL A 93 36.59 6.43 -6.84
C VAL A 93 35.97 7.79 -6.49
N VAL A 94 34.65 7.82 -6.29
CA VAL A 94 33.93 9.03 -5.89
C VAL A 94 34.38 9.49 -4.50
N GLU A 95 34.46 8.56 -3.54
CA GLU A 95 34.90 8.83 -2.16
C GLU A 95 36.27 9.51 -2.13
N GLN A 96 37.27 8.93 -2.80
CA GLN A 96 38.62 9.50 -2.85
C GLN A 96 38.64 10.88 -3.48
N ALA A 97 37.87 11.08 -4.55
CA ALA A 97 37.86 12.33 -5.29
C ALA A 97 37.27 13.48 -4.46
N VAL A 98 36.25 13.22 -3.63
CA VAL A 98 35.58 14.27 -2.84
C VAL A 98 36.04 14.35 -1.39
N ALA A 99 36.95 13.48 -0.94
CA ALA A 99 37.43 13.42 0.45
C ALA A 99 38.03 14.74 1.00
N HIS A 100 38.53 15.61 0.12
CA HIS A 100 39.11 16.90 0.49
C HIS A 100 38.10 18.05 0.50
N ILE A 101 36.88 17.83 0.00
CA ILE A 101 35.84 18.85 -0.08
C ILE A 101 35.26 19.07 1.33
N PRO A 102 35.26 20.31 1.85
CA PRO A 102 34.75 20.60 3.19
C PRO A 102 33.22 20.52 3.23
N ASN A 103 32.67 20.41 4.45
CA ASN A 103 31.22 20.50 4.72
C ASN A 103 30.35 19.40 4.08
N LEU A 104 30.97 18.28 3.69
CA LEU A 104 30.25 17.07 3.27
C LEU A 104 30.23 16.05 4.42
N GLN A 105 29.03 15.66 4.86
CA GLN A 105 28.85 14.58 5.83
C GLN A 105 28.25 13.36 5.12
N ARG A 106 29.00 12.26 5.00
CA ARG A 106 28.52 11.04 4.33
C ARG A 106 27.26 10.48 5.00
N GLN A 107 26.25 10.09 4.20
CA GLN A 107 25.06 9.39 4.69
C GLN A 107 25.34 7.89 4.90
N ASP A 108 25.20 7.39 6.12
CA ASP A 108 25.42 5.98 6.44
C ASP A 108 24.16 5.14 6.16
N VAL A 109 23.84 4.98 4.88
CA VAL A 109 22.71 4.18 4.39
C VAL A 109 23.14 3.30 3.22
N PRO A 110 22.58 2.07 3.11
CA PRO A 110 22.76 1.23 1.94
C PRO A 110 22.37 1.99 0.67
N GLN A 111 23.24 1.97 -0.32
CA GLN A 111 23.03 2.68 -1.56
C GLN A 111 23.83 2.06 -2.70
N GLU A 112 23.24 2.03 -3.89
CA GLU A 112 23.82 1.39 -5.06
C GLU A 112 24.00 2.43 -6.17
N ARG A 113 25.23 2.54 -6.70
CA ARG A 113 25.59 3.47 -7.80
C ARG A 113 25.27 4.94 -7.51
N ARG A 114 25.29 5.33 -6.24
CA ARG A 114 25.16 6.71 -5.79
C ARG A 114 26.11 6.95 -4.62
N PHE A 115 26.42 8.21 -4.37
CA PHE A 115 27.22 8.61 -3.20
C PHE A 115 26.61 9.83 -2.54
N SER A 116 25.94 9.60 -1.41
CA SER A 116 25.05 10.58 -0.76
C SER A 116 25.69 11.25 0.46
N PHE A 117 25.43 12.55 0.64
CA PHE A 117 25.88 13.39 1.74
C PHE A 117 24.74 14.21 2.36
N PHE A 118 24.90 14.62 3.61
CA PHE A 118 24.23 15.75 4.22
C PHE A 118 25.13 16.98 4.08
N CYS A 119 24.60 18.06 3.50
CA CYS A 119 25.29 19.35 3.43
C CYS A 119 24.34 20.54 3.25
N GLY A 120 24.75 21.71 3.75
CA GLY A 120 24.11 22.97 3.38
C GLY A 120 24.47 23.41 1.96
N PRO A 121 23.75 24.40 1.39
CA PRO A 121 23.98 24.86 0.02
C PRO A 121 25.38 25.44 -0.18
N GLU A 122 26.04 25.89 0.88
CA GLU A 122 27.42 26.40 0.87
C GLU A 122 28.47 25.34 0.52
N ALA A 123 28.15 24.04 0.63
CA ALA A 123 29.05 22.96 0.25
C ALA A 123 29.11 22.73 -1.28
N ILE A 124 28.13 23.25 -2.04
CA ILE A 124 28.08 23.16 -3.50
C ILE A 124 28.99 24.23 -4.10
N SER A 125 30.29 23.95 -4.05
CA SER A 125 31.34 24.83 -4.58
C SER A 125 31.64 24.51 -6.05
N SER A 126 32.22 25.49 -6.76
CA SER A 126 32.71 25.28 -8.13
C SER A 126 33.79 24.19 -8.22
N GLU A 127 34.52 23.95 -7.12
CA GLU A 127 35.48 22.86 -6.98
C GLU A 127 34.78 21.50 -6.94
N LEU A 128 33.74 21.34 -6.11
CA LEU A 128 32.94 20.12 -6.06
C LEU A 128 32.29 19.82 -7.42
N GLU A 129 31.72 20.83 -8.07
CA GLU A 129 31.15 20.71 -9.42
C GLU A 129 32.20 20.29 -10.46
N ALA A 130 33.44 20.77 -10.34
CA ALA A 130 34.54 20.37 -11.23
C ALA A 130 34.94 18.91 -10.99
N VAL A 131 35.12 18.50 -9.73
CA VAL A 131 35.45 17.11 -9.37
C VAL A 131 34.38 16.14 -9.89
N VAL A 132 33.10 16.44 -9.66
CA VAL A 132 32.00 15.56 -10.10
C VAL A 132 31.91 15.47 -11.61
N ARG A 133 32.15 16.58 -12.32
CA ARG A 133 32.21 16.60 -13.78
C ARG A 133 33.38 15.78 -14.33
N ASP A 134 34.55 15.82 -13.69
CA ASP A 134 35.73 15.05 -14.09
C ASP A 134 35.52 13.54 -13.89
N LEU A 135 34.64 13.15 -12.98
CA LEU A 135 34.20 11.77 -12.76
C LEU A 135 33.12 11.30 -13.76
N ASP A 136 32.66 12.18 -14.66
CA ASP A 136 31.49 11.95 -15.52
C ASP A 136 30.23 11.58 -14.72
N CYS A 137 30.03 12.28 -13.59
CA CYS A 137 28.87 12.16 -12.70
C CYS A 137 28.02 13.45 -12.71
N GLU A 138 26.89 13.41 -12.00
CA GLU A 138 25.95 14.51 -11.85
C GLU A 138 25.61 14.75 -10.37
N LEU A 139 25.38 16.02 -10.01
CA LEU A 139 24.96 16.42 -8.67
C LEU A 139 23.45 16.59 -8.62
N LEU A 140 22.81 15.95 -7.65
CA LEU A 140 21.44 16.21 -7.28
C LEU A 140 21.39 16.76 -5.85
N TYR A 141 20.89 17.98 -5.70
CA TYR A 141 20.68 18.59 -4.39
C TYR A 141 19.18 18.74 -4.12
N SER A 142 18.72 18.25 -2.97
CA SER A 142 17.30 18.23 -2.61
C SER A 142 17.03 18.57 -1.15
N ALA A 143 15.82 19.08 -0.89
CA ALA A 143 15.32 19.52 0.42
C ALA A 143 16.26 20.44 1.24
N GLY A 144 17.19 21.16 0.58
CA GLY A 144 18.14 22.04 1.26
C GLY A 144 19.11 21.30 2.20
N LEU A 145 19.30 20.00 2.02
CA LEU A 145 20.13 19.18 2.92
C LEU A 145 20.80 17.98 2.23
N TYR A 146 20.11 17.31 1.31
CA TYR A 146 20.58 16.05 0.73
C TYR A 146 21.32 16.33 -0.58
N LEU A 147 22.53 15.80 -0.70
CA LEU A 147 23.33 15.85 -1.92
C LEU A 147 23.65 14.43 -2.38
N ASP A 148 23.33 14.11 -3.62
CA ASP A 148 23.65 12.84 -4.25
C ASP A 148 24.60 13.06 -5.43
N ILE A 149 25.67 12.28 -5.49
CA ILE A 149 26.50 12.12 -6.70
C ILE A 149 26.00 10.88 -7.42
N LEU A 150 25.52 11.06 -8.64
CA LEU A 150 24.88 10.03 -9.47
C LEU A 150 25.67 9.82 -10.78
N PRO A 151 25.53 8.67 -11.46
CA PRO A 151 26.09 8.49 -12.80
C PRO A 151 25.45 9.51 -13.75
N LYS A 152 26.23 10.09 -14.66
CA LYS A 152 25.73 11.17 -15.52
C LYS A 152 24.54 10.76 -16.38
N GLY A 153 23.53 11.62 -16.38
CA GLY A 153 22.28 11.41 -17.12
C GLY A 153 21.42 10.27 -16.56
N VAL A 154 21.70 9.78 -15.35
CA VAL A 154 20.87 8.81 -14.64
C VAL A 154 20.08 9.54 -13.55
N ASN A 155 18.76 9.47 -13.65
CA ASN A 155 17.82 9.97 -12.66
C ASN A 155 16.50 9.20 -12.78
N LYS A 156 15.52 9.49 -11.91
CA LYS A 156 14.18 8.87 -11.92
C LYS A 156 13.56 8.88 -13.33
N GLY A 157 13.54 10.05 -13.97
CA GLY A 157 12.96 10.25 -15.29
C GLY A 157 13.66 9.49 -16.41
N SER A 158 14.99 9.56 -16.51
CA SER A 158 15.74 8.94 -17.60
C SER A 158 15.71 7.42 -17.52
N THR A 159 15.77 6.86 -16.31
CA THR A 159 15.61 5.41 -16.09
C THR A 159 14.18 4.96 -16.37
N LEU A 160 13.17 5.72 -15.94
CA LEU A 160 11.77 5.43 -16.29
C LEU A 160 11.54 5.47 -17.80
N ARG A 161 12.14 6.44 -18.50
CA ARG A 161 12.08 6.53 -19.96
C ARG A 161 12.66 5.29 -20.63
N GLY A 162 13.85 4.85 -20.21
CA GLY A 162 14.46 3.63 -20.71
C GLY A 162 13.61 2.39 -20.45
N LEU A 163 12.97 2.30 -19.27
CA LEU A 163 12.05 1.22 -18.94
C LEU A 163 10.82 1.23 -19.86
N VAL A 164 10.16 2.38 -20.03
CA VAL A 164 8.98 2.54 -20.91
C VAL A 164 9.28 2.13 -22.34
N GLU A 165 10.44 2.54 -22.88
CA GLU A 165 10.89 2.16 -24.22
C GLU A 165 11.13 0.65 -24.34
N LEU A 166 11.77 0.03 -23.34
CA LEU A 166 12.00 -1.40 -23.30
C LEU A 166 10.69 -2.21 -23.28
N LEU A 167 9.68 -1.70 -22.57
CA LEU A 167 8.36 -2.32 -22.47
C LEU A 167 7.48 -2.05 -23.71
N GLY A 168 7.88 -1.13 -24.60
CA GLY A 168 7.09 -0.75 -25.76
C GLY A 168 5.77 -0.06 -25.40
N ILE A 169 5.71 0.64 -24.27
CA ILE A 169 4.52 1.36 -23.80
C ILE A 169 4.51 2.76 -24.42
N GLY A 170 3.39 3.17 -25.03
CA GLY A 170 3.23 4.54 -25.55
C GLY A 170 3.15 5.59 -24.43
N ASP A 171 3.72 6.77 -24.64
CA ASP A 171 3.82 7.84 -23.64
C ASP A 171 2.47 8.29 -23.07
N GLU A 172 1.40 8.22 -23.86
CA GLU A 172 0.03 8.48 -23.45
C GLU A 172 -0.55 7.45 -22.48
N ASN A 173 0.10 6.29 -22.34
CA ASN A 173 -0.30 5.23 -21.43
C ASN A 173 0.55 5.21 -20.16
N VAL A 174 1.38 6.22 -19.93
CA VAL A 174 2.20 6.37 -18.72
C VAL A 174 1.69 7.56 -17.91
N LEU A 175 1.32 7.32 -16.66
CA LEU A 175 1.05 8.35 -15.66
C LEU A 175 2.20 8.39 -14.67
N VAL A 176 2.86 9.55 -14.56
CA VAL A 176 3.85 9.81 -13.51
C VAL A 176 3.21 10.56 -12.33
N ALA A 177 3.54 10.17 -11.11
CA ALA A 177 3.07 10.84 -9.89
C ALA A 177 4.25 11.16 -8.98
N GLY A 178 4.28 12.40 -8.46
CA GLY A 178 5.30 12.86 -7.51
C GLY A 178 4.89 14.14 -6.82
N ASP A 179 5.64 14.52 -5.79
CA ASP A 179 5.34 15.66 -4.92
C ASP A 179 6.52 16.63 -4.73
N THR A 180 7.76 16.21 -4.97
CA THR A 180 8.95 17.05 -4.73
C THR A 180 9.72 17.41 -6.00
N LEU A 181 10.64 18.36 -5.91
CA LEU A 181 11.43 18.80 -7.06
C LEU A 181 12.28 17.67 -7.69
N ASN A 182 12.68 16.65 -6.92
CA ASN A 182 13.46 15.53 -7.48
C ASN A 182 12.64 14.68 -8.48
N ASP A 183 11.31 14.78 -8.44
CA ASP A 183 10.40 14.09 -9.35
C ASP A 183 10.28 14.81 -10.69
N LEU A 184 10.72 16.07 -10.79
CA LEU A 184 10.63 16.90 -12.00
C LEU A 184 11.13 16.16 -13.24
N SER A 185 12.21 15.38 -13.10
CA SER A 185 12.78 14.58 -14.18
C SER A 185 11.76 13.65 -14.84
N MET A 186 10.83 13.04 -14.08
CA MET A 186 9.78 12.17 -14.64
C MET A 186 8.81 12.93 -15.56
N TYR A 187 8.54 14.20 -15.26
CA TYR A 187 7.64 15.03 -16.04
C TYR A 187 8.27 15.54 -17.35
N GLU A 188 9.59 15.42 -17.52
CA GLU A 188 10.36 15.94 -18.66
C GLU A 188 10.38 15.00 -19.87
N HIS A 189 9.84 13.79 -19.73
CA HIS A 189 9.88 12.75 -20.75
C HIS A 189 8.58 12.61 -21.56
N GLY A 190 7.71 13.62 -21.51
CA GLY A 190 6.50 13.67 -22.34
C GLY A 190 5.34 12.83 -21.82
N PHE A 191 5.47 12.17 -20.67
CA PHE A 191 4.39 11.40 -20.03
C PHE A 191 3.23 12.29 -19.56
N ILE A 192 2.10 11.66 -19.26
CA ILE A 192 1.03 12.30 -18.49
C ILE A 192 1.50 12.34 -17.04
N GLY A 193 1.28 13.44 -16.33
CA GLY A 193 1.78 13.63 -14.98
C GLY A 193 0.72 14.12 -14.00
N VAL A 194 0.91 13.83 -12.73
CA VAL A 194 0.17 14.44 -11.62
C VAL A 194 1.13 14.89 -10.52
N CYS A 195 1.13 16.21 -10.26
CA CYS A 195 1.64 16.73 -9.00
C CYS A 195 0.53 16.57 -7.96
N VAL A 196 0.74 15.72 -6.96
CA VAL A 196 -0.28 15.46 -5.92
C VAL A 196 -0.50 16.70 -5.04
N GLY A 197 -1.61 16.77 -4.32
CA GLY A 197 -1.85 17.86 -3.36
C GLY A 197 -0.70 17.97 -2.35
N ASP A 198 -0.46 19.19 -1.86
CA ASP A 198 0.67 19.53 -0.99
C ASP A 198 2.08 19.35 -1.61
N SER A 199 2.17 19.18 -2.95
CA SER A 199 3.45 19.20 -3.67
C SER A 199 4.27 20.46 -3.40
N GLU A 200 5.60 20.32 -3.45
CA GLU A 200 6.54 21.42 -3.28
C GLU A 200 6.27 22.56 -4.29
N PRO A 201 6.30 23.83 -3.83
CA PRO A 201 6.09 24.98 -4.72
C PRO A 201 7.06 25.03 -5.91
N ALA A 202 8.28 24.53 -5.73
CA ALA A 202 9.28 24.47 -6.80
C ALA A 202 8.89 23.48 -7.92
N LEU A 203 8.31 22.33 -7.57
CA LEU A 203 7.79 21.37 -8.53
C LEU A 203 6.60 21.97 -9.28
N LEU A 204 5.61 22.51 -8.55
CA LEU A 204 4.40 23.11 -9.14
C LEU A 204 4.74 24.23 -10.13
N LYS A 205 5.65 25.13 -9.76
CA LYS A 205 6.14 26.19 -10.64
C LYS A 205 6.83 25.64 -11.90
N SER A 206 7.59 24.55 -11.77
CA SER A 206 8.32 23.93 -12.88
C SER A 206 7.40 23.17 -13.85
N THR A 207 6.19 22.83 -13.41
CA THR A 207 5.19 22.07 -14.19
C THR A 207 3.95 22.87 -14.57
N GLU A 208 3.78 24.12 -14.11
CA GLU A 208 2.58 24.96 -14.32
C GLU A 208 2.17 25.14 -15.80
N ASN A 209 3.16 25.16 -16.71
CA ASN A 209 2.94 25.38 -18.15
C ASN A 209 2.96 24.07 -18.96
N ARG A 210 2.95 22.90 -18.29
CA ARG A 210 3.00 21.60 -18.96
C ARG A 210 1.57 21.06 -19.14
N ALA A 211 1.07 21.12 -20.37
CA ALA A 211 -0.32 20.77 -20.70
C ALA A 211 -0.74 19.33 -20.34
N ARG A 212 0.21 18.40 -20.18
CA ARG A 212 -0.06 17.00 -19.78
C ARG A 212 0.09 16.75 -18.27
N VAL A 213 0.26 17.80 -17.47
CA VAL A 213 0.42 17.69 -16.02
C VAL A 213 -0.81 18.24 -15.33
N TYR A 214 -1.41 17.40 -14.49
CA TYR A 214 -2.51 17.77 -13.61
C TYR A 214 -1.96 18.16 -12.24
N HIS A 215 -2.42 19.28 -11.69
CA HIS A 215 -2.13 19.68 -10.31
C HIS A 215 -3.34 19.30 -9.47
N ALA A 216 -3.18 18.27 -8.64
CA ALA A 216 -4.26 17.75 -7.82
C ALA A 216 -4.50 18.61 -6.57
N GLU A 217 -5.73 18.58 -6.08
CA GLU A 217 -6.09 19.21 -4.81
C GLU A 217 -5.82 18.26 -3.63
N GLN A 218 -6.01 16.96 -3.83
CA GLN A 218 -5.86 15.95 -2.77
C GLN A 218 -4.41 15.46 -2.67
N PRO A 219 -3.84 15.32 -1.46
CA PRO A 219 -2.48 14.83 -1.28
C PRO A 219 -2.35 13.34 -1.54
N GLY A 220 -1.11 12.91 -1.83
CA GLY A 220 -0.73 11.51 -2.00
C GLY A 220 -1.64 10.71 -2.94
N CYS A 221 -2.08 9.53 -2.52
CA CYS A 221 -2.96 8.64 -3.30
C CYS A 221 -4.26 9.31 -3.77
N GLY A 222 -4.75 10.29 -3.02
CA GLY A 222 -5.90 11.09 -3.41
C GLY A 222 -5.70 11.84 -4.72
N GLY A 223 -4.52 12.43 -4.88
CA GLY A 223 -4.17 13.14 -6.10
C GLY A 223 -4.03 12.21 -7.30
N ILE A 224 -3.51 11.00 -7.09
CA ILE A 224 -3.43 9.96 -8.12
C ILE A 224 -4.84 9.56 -8.59
N LEU A 225 -5.77 9.33 -7.66
CA LEU A 225 -7.17 9.04 -7.98
C LEU A 225 -7.83 10.19 -8.76
N GLN A 226 -7.57 11.45 -8.37
CA GLN A 226 -8.06 12.60 -9.13
C GLN A 226 -7.51 12.62 -10.56
N ALA A 227 -6.23 12.26 -10.76
CA ALA A 227 -5.62 12.16 -12.09
C ALA A 227 -6.21 11.02 -12.93
N PHE A 228 -6.47 9.85 -12.35
CA PHE A 228 -7.15 8.75 -13.02
C PHE A 228 -8.51 9.18 -13.58
N LYS A 229 -9.28 9.91 -12.78
CA LYS A 229 -10.56 10.49 -13.20
C LYS A 229 -10.38 11.59 -14.26
N HIS A 230 -9.42 12.49 -14.08
CA HIS A 230 -9.18 13.63 -14.98
C HIS A 230 -8.80 13.18 -16.40
N PHE A 231 -7.86 12.22 -16.50
CA PHE A 231 -7.37 11.72 -17.79
C PHE A 231 -8.19 10.54 -18.35
N GLY A 232 -9.19 10.06 -17.60
CA GLY A 232 -10.11 9.02 -18.06
C GLY A 232 -9.48 7.62 -18.14
N PHE A 233 -8.44 7.34 -17.35
CA PHE A 233 -7.70 6.08 -17.39
C PHE A 233 -8.54 4.85 -17.04
N LEU A 234 -9.63 5.03 -16.29
CA LEU A 234 -10.50 3.96 -15.82
C LEU A 234 -11.68 3.64 -16.76
N GLY A 235 -11.85 4.41 -17.84
CA GLY A 235 -13.05 4.34 -18.68
C GLY A 235 -14.35 4.54 -17.88
N THR A 236 -15.50 4.21 -18.46
CA THR A 236 -16.80 4.26 -17.76
C THR A 236 -16.96 3.14 -16.72
N ALA A 237 -16.41 1.95 -16.97
CA ALA A 237 -16.57 0.79 -16.08
C ALA A 237 -15.73 0.87 -14.79
N GLY A 238 -14.52 1.45 -14.83
CA GLY A 238 -13.70 1.63 -13.63
C GLY A 238 -14.21 2.76 -12.73
N MET A 239 -14.88 3.78 -13.29
CA MET A 239 -15.57 4.81 -12.49
C MET A 239 -16.79 4.25 -11.73
N GLU A 240 -17.49 3.24 -12.29
CA GLU A 240 -18.57 2.52 -11.59
C GLU A 240 -18.03 1.58 -10.50
N ALA A 241 -16.83 1.02 -10.67
CA ALA A 241 -16.13 0.25 -9.64
C ALA A 241 -15.63 1.13 -8.48
N GLU A 242 -15.15 2.35 -8.75
CA GLU A 242 -14.87 3.38 -7.73
C GLU A 242 -16.14 3.81 -6.95
N GLN A 243 -17.31 3.68 -7.56
CA GLN A 243 -18.61 4.00 -6.95
C GLN A 243 -19.20 2.89 -6.10
N ARG A 244 -18.54 1.74 -5.93
CA ARG A 244 -18.88 0.87 -4.80
C ARG A 244 -18.56 1.67 -3.55
N ASP A 245 -19.59 2.30 -2.99
CA ASP A 245 -19.55 3.06 -1.76
C ASP A 245 -18.61 2.34 -0.81
N VAL A 246 -17.43 2.93 -0.61
CA VAL A 246 -16.56 2.52 0.47
C VAL A 246 -17.44 2.55 1.69
N ALA A 247 -17.70 1.35 2.22
CA ALA A 247 -18.69 1.16 3.26
C ALA A 247 -18.44 2.23 4.31
N VAL A 248 -19.43 3.11 4.54
CA VAL A 248 -19.27 4.22 5.47
C VAL A 248 -18.71 3.65 6.76
N PRO A 249 -17.47 4.03 7.15
CA PRO A 249 -16.82 3.38 8.27
C PRO A 249 -17.70 3.44 9.51
N GLY A 250 -17.85 2.30 10.18
CA GLY A 250 -18.57 2.24 11.44
C GLY A 250 -17.88 3.08 12.52
N LYS A 251 -18.53 3.25 13.67
CA LYS A 251 -17.99 4.01 14.81
C LYS A 251 -16.97 3.23 15.65
N SER A 252 -16.48 2.09 15.16
CA SER A 252 -15.63 1.17 15.93
C SER A 252 -14.18 1.27 15.47
N ASP A 253 -13.27 1.44 16.43
CA ASP A 253 -11.82 1.49 16.17
C ASP A 253 -11.22 0.09 15.96
N LEU A 254 -11.89 -0.94 16.50
CA LEU A 254 -11.50 -2.34 16.37
C LEU A 254 -12.73 -3.21 16.12
N VAL A 255 -12.66 -4.04 15.08
CA VAL A 255 -13.68 -5.05 14.77
C VAL A 255 -13.09 -6.44 14.97
N ILE A 256 -13.71 -7.24 15.82
CA ILE A 256 -13.38 -8.66 15.99
C ILE A 256 -14.49 -9.47 15.32
N VAL A 257 -14.13 -10.24 14.29
CA VAL A 257 -15.02 -11.22 13.66
C VAL A 257 -14.69 -12.59 14.22
N TYR A 258 -15.65 -13.19 14.92
CA TYR A 258 -15.44 -14.48 15.58
C TYR A 258 -16.70 -15.35 15.51
N HIS A 259 -16.52 -16.67 15.47
CA HIS A 259 -17.63 -17.61 15.35
C HIS A 259 -18.44 -17.81 16.64
N ARG A 260 -18.15 -17.09 17.73
CA ARG A 260 -18.87 -17.15 19.01
C ARG A 260 -19.09 -15.76 19.56
N LEU A 261 -20.23 -15.55 20.20
CA LEU A 261 -20.50 -14.34 20.98
C LEU A 261 -19.60 -14.28 22.23
N PRO A 262 -19.34 -13.07 22.77
CA PRO A 262 -18.56 -12.86 23.99
C PRO A 262 -19.34 -13.21 25.28
N TYR A 263 -20.58 -13.67 25.13
CA TYR A 263 -21.47 -14.14 26.19
C TYR A 263 -22.26 -15.36 25.69
N GLU A 264 -22.96 -16.04 26.60
CA GLU A 264 -23.82 -17.17 26.28
C GLU A 264 -25.29 -16.75 26.23
N GLU A 265 -26.03 -17.34 25.28
CA GLU A 265 -27.47 -17.16 25.12
C GLU A 265 -28.18 -18.45 25.54
N PHE A 266 -29.11 -18.35 26.49
CA PHE A 266 -29.94 -19.44 26.98
C PHE A 266 -31.41 -19.14 26.73
N ARG A 267 -32.20 -20.15 26.35
CA ARG A 267 -33.66 -20.01 26.25
C ARG A 267 -34.30 -20.45 27.55
N GLU A 268 -35.00 -19.53 28.20
CA GLU A 268 -35.79 -19.80 29.40
C GLU A 268 -37.20 -19.23 29.18
N ASN A 269 -38.24 -20.07 29.27
CA ASN A 269 -39.65 -19.70 29.04
C ASN A 269 -39.92 -18.97 27.70
N GLY A 270 -39.21 -19.35 26.63
CA GLY A 270 -39.36 -18.75 25.31
C GLY A 270 -38.67 -17.39 25.12
N GLN A 271 -37.93 -16.91 26.12
CA GLN A 271 -37.11 -15.70 26.02
C GLN A 271 -35.62 -16.04 26.06
N THR A 272 -34.83 -15.30 25.28
CA THR A 272 -33.37 -15.45 25.25
C THR A 272 -32.74 -14.62 26.36
N ILE A 273 -32.12 -15.30 27.32
CA ILE A 273 -31.38 -14.70 28.44
C ILE A 273 -29.88 -14.76 28.13
N ARG A 274 -29.19 -13.65 28.32
CA ARG A 274 -27.75 -13.52 28.16
C ARG A 274 -27.04 -13.73 29.49
N ARG A 275 -26.01 -14.58 29.52
CA ARG A 275 -25.22 -14.87 30.72
C ARG A 275 -23.73 -14.82 30.39
N LYS A 276 -22.89 -14.56 31.41
CA LYS A 276 -21.44 -14.68 31.27
C LYS A 276 -21.07 -16.11 30.84
N PRO A 277 -20.03 -16.31 30.02
CA PRO A 277 -19.60 -17.63 29.60
C PRO A 277 -19.34 -18.55 30.80
N THR A 278 -19.85 -19.78 30.75
CA THR A 278 -19.71 -20.75 31.84
C THR A 278 -18.30 -21.33 31.95
N SER A 279 -17.49 -21.24 30.88
CA SER A 279 -16.07 -21.56 30.89
C SER A 279 -15.24 -20.31 30.56
N PRO A 280 -14.47 -19.76 31.52
CA PRO A 280 -13.55 -18.65 31.26
C PRO A 280 -12.27 -19.09 30.53
N ASN A 281 -12.13 -20.38 30.20
CA ASN A 281 -10.95 -20.91 29.53
C ASN A 281 -11.15 -20.89 28.01
N GLY A 282 -10.40 -20.03 27.32
CA GLY A 282 -10.40 -19.91 25.85
C GLY A 282 -9.80 -18.60 25.37
N ILE A 283 -9.82 -18.37 24.05
CA ILE A 283 -9.31 -17.13 23.44
C ILE A 283 -10.23 -15.92 23.67
N ILE A 284 -11.52 -16.15 23.97
CA ILE A 284 -12.52 -15.07 24.11
C ILE A 284 -12.11 -14.02 25.17
N PRO A 285 -11.72 -14.37 26.40
CA PRO A 285 -11.23 -13.38 27.37
C PRO A 285 -10.04 -12.57 26.88
N THR A 286 -9.11 -13.18 26.15
CA THR A 286 -7.97 -12.48 25.53
C THR A 286 -8.43 -11.52 24.43
N LEU A 287 -9.40 -11.91 23.60
CA LEU A 287 -9.98 -11.01 22.60
C LEU A 287 -10.77 -9.87 23.25
N MET A 288 -11.49 -10.16 24.34
CA MET A 288 -12.23 -9.16 25.09
C MET A 288 -11.29 -8.16 25.79
N SER A 289 -10.07 -8.56 26.19
CA SER A 289 -9.14 -7.65 26.87
C SER A 289 -8.68 -6.47 25.99
N PHE A 290 -8.78 -6.57 24.66
CA PHE A 290 -8.48 -5.46 23.75
C PHE A 290 -9.46 -4.29 23.86
N PHE A 291 -10.60 -4.47 24.54
CA PHE A 291 -11.60 -3.43 24.78
C PHE A 291 -11.64 -2.96 26.24
N ALA A 292 -10.80 -3.52 27.12
CA ALA A 292 -10.83 -3.23 28.56
C ALA A 292 -10.40 -1.79 28.91
N ASP A 293 -9.71 -1.12 27.99
CA ASP A 293 -9.33 0.30 28.06
C ASP A 293 -10.47 1.26 27.66
N GLY A 294 -11.64 0.73 27.29
CA GLY A 294 -12.78 1.51 26.82
C GLY A 294 -12.75 1.84 25.33
N ARG A 295 -11.88 1.19 24.54
CA ARG A 295 -11.86 1.31 23.07
C ARG A 295 -13.23 1.02 22.45
N ALA A 296 -13.62 1.79 21.43
CA ALA A 296 -14.86 1.54 20.69
C ALA A 296 -14.71 0.29 19.83
N GLY A 297 -15.60 -0.68 20.02
CA GLY A 297 -15.46 -2.02 19.46
C GLY A 297 -16.74 -2.59 18.86
N SER A 298 -16.59 -3.38 17.80
CA SER A 298 -17.66 -4.23 17.28
C SER A 298 -17.22 -5.70 17.31
N TRP A 299 -18.01 -6.54 17.97
CA TRP A 299 -17.82 -7.99 17.97
C TRP A 299 -18.85 -8.63 17.04
N VAL A 300 -18.40 -9.12 15.88
CA VAL A 300 -19.27 -9.76 14.89
C VAL A 300 -19.27 -11.26 15.12
N ALA A 301 -20.46 -11.83 15.39
CA ALA A 301 -20.63 -13.28 15.54
C ALA A 301 -22.04 -13.71 15.15
N TRP A 302 -22.20 -14.98 14.76
CA TRP A 302 -23.53 -15.52 14.49
C TRP A 302 -24.28 -15.90 15.76
N SER A 303 -25.62 -15.90 15.67
CA SER A 303 -26.55 -16.37 16.71
C SER A 303 -27.67 -17.15 16.03
N ILE A 304 -28.11 -18.25 16.67
CA ILE A 304 -29.19 -19.07 16.15
C ILE A 304 -30.51 -18.34 16.36
N HIS A 305 -31.21 -18.05 15.26
CA HIS A 305 -32.51 -17.42 15.26
C HIS A 305 -33.47 -18.18 14.35
N GLU A 306 -34.56 -18.66 14.92
CA GLU A 306 -35.65 -19.33 14.21
C GLU A 306 -36.83 -18.36 14.03
N PRO A 307 -37.66 -18.53 12.99
CA PRO A 307 -38.81 -17.67 12.75
C PRO A 307 -39.80 -17.57 13.93
N THR A 308 -39.79 -18.56 14.82
CA THR A 308 -40.60 -18.60 16.05
C THR A 308 -40.10 -17.69 17.16
N ASP A 309 -38.88 -17.17 17.07
CA ASP A 309 -38.18 -16.45 18.14
C ASP A 309 -38.48 -14.94 18.16
N GLY A 310 -39.41 -14.47 17.32
CA GLY A 310 -39.80 -13.07 17.23
C GLY A 310 -38.80 -12.22 16.44
N LYS A 311 -38.63 -10.94 16.81
CA LYS A 311 -37.72 -10.03 16.10
C LYS A 311 -36.28 -10.27 16.55
N PHE A 312 -35.38 -10.50 15.59
CA PHE A 312 -33.95 -10.62 15.87
C PHE A 312 -33.33 -9.29 16.32
N GLU A 313 -32.57 -9.33 17.40
CA GLU A 313 -31.77 -8.19 17.88
C GLU A 313 -30.38 -8.26 17.24
N THR A 314 -30.15 -7.49 16.19
CA THR A 314 -28.86 -7.42 15.47
C THR A 314 -27.74 -6.84 16.33
N HIS A 315 -28.04 -5.92 17.25
CA HIS A 315 -27.03 -5.28 18.09
C HIS A 315 -27.37 -5.43 19.56
N THR A 316 -26.37 -5.80 20.35
CA THR A 316 -26.54 -6.12 21.77
C THR A 316 -25.31 -5.66 22.55
N GLU A 317 -25.55 -5.15 23.76
CA GLU A 317 -24.49 -4.72 24.67
C GLU A 317 -23.70 -5.91 25.24
N VAL A 318 -22.41 -5.68 25.52
CA VAL A 318 -21.48 -6.66 26.10
C VAL A 318 -20.93 -6.11 27.41
N ASP A 319 -21.42 -6.61 28.55
CA ASP A 319 -20.97 -6.23 29.92
C ASP A 319 -20.55 -4.76 30.03
N THR A 320 -21.52 -3.84 29.93
CA THR A 320 -21.29 -2.38 29.84
C THR A 320 -20.51 -1.79 31.00
N ALA A 321 -20.46 -2.49 32.14
CA ALA A 321 -19.64 -2.10 33.29
C ALA A 321 -18.13 -2.27 33.01
N GLN A 322 -17.76 -3.28 32.21
CA GLN A 322 -16.37 -3.59 31.88
C GLN A 322 -15.96 -3.13 30.47
N TYR A 323 -16.89 -3.14 29.51
CA TYR A 323 -16.65 -2.78 28.11
C TYR A 323 -17.72 -1.79 27.61
N PRO A 324 -17.69 -0.53 28.08
CA PRO A 324 -18.77 0.44 27.86
C PRO A 324 -19.03 0.77 26.38
N ASN A 325 -18.02 0.62 25.52
CA ASN A 325 -18.08 0.97 24.10
C ASN A 325 -18.03 -0.26 23.17
N LEU A 326 -18.25 -1.47 23.71
CA LEU A 326 -18.27 -2.71 22.93
C LEU A 326 -19.70 -3.13 22.60
N VAL A 327 -19.98 -3.31 21.31
CA VAL A 327 -21.26 -3.80 20.81
C VAL A 327 -21.06 -5.14 20.13
N ALA A 328 -21.88 -6.14 20.48
CA ALA A 328 -21.96 -7.37 19.72
C ALA A 328 -22.94 -7.18 18.54
N SER A 329 -22.42 -7.31 17.33
CA SER A 329 -23.14 -7.29 16.06
C SER A 329 -23.43 -8.73 15.65
N ARG A 330 -24.68 -9.13 15.79
CA ARG A 330 -25.15 -10.51 15.65
C ARG A 330 -25.62 -10.76 14.23
N VAL A 331 -25.21 -11.89 13.67
CA VAL A 331 -25.71 -12.40 12.37
C VAL A 331 -26.71 -13.51 12.64
N ALA A 332 -27.95 -13.34 12.18
CA ALA A 332 -29.01 -14.34 12.36
C ALA A 332 -28.76 -15.50 11.39
N LEU A 333 -28.59 -16.70 11.94
CA LEU A 333 -28.52 -17.94 11.17
C LEU A 333 -29.56 -18.93 11.70
N SER A 334 -30.16 -19.72 10.80
CA SER A 334 -31.00 -20.83 11.25
C SER A 334 -30.15 -21.93 11.88
N LYS A 335 -30.77 -22.82 12.67
CA LYS A 335 -30.06 -23.98 13.21
C LYS A 335 -29.50 -24.86 12.09
N SER A 336 -30.23 -25.00 10.98
CA SER A 336 -29.76 -25.73 9.80
C SER A 336 -28.52 -25.11 9.18
N ASP A 337 -28.46 -23.78 9.06
CA ASP A 337 -27.29 -23.09 8.51
C ASP A 337 -26.07 -23.37 9.36
N VAL A 338 -26.17 -23.17 10.68
CA VAL A 338 -25.07 -23.42 11.64
C VAL A 338 -24.61 -24.89 11.60
N ASP A 339 -25.54 -25.83 11.50
CA ASP A 339 -25.21 -27.25 11.43
C ASP A 339 -24.48 -27.60 10.11
N ILE A 340 -24.83 -26.98 8.99
CA ILE A 340 -24.20 -27.23 7.69
C ILE A 340 -22.90 -26.44 7.54
N PHE A 341 -22.91 -25.11 7.65
CA PHE A 341 -21.75 -24.26 7.40
C PHE A 341 -20.63 -24.53 8.40
N TYR A 342 -20.96 -24.58 9.70
CA TYR A 342 -19.95 -24.63 10.76
C TYR A 342 -19.66 -26.04 11.24
N LYS A 343 -20.70 -26.83 11.57
CA LYS A 343 -20.49 -28.15 12.18
C LYS A 343 -20.12 -29.22 11.17
N LYS A 344 -20.58 -29.13 9.92
CA LYS A 344 -20.25 -30.07 8.85
C LYS A 344 -19.17 -29.50 7.95
N PHE A 345 -19.50 -28.56 7.05
CA PHE A 345 -18.58 -28.10 6.01
C PHE A 345 -17.24 -27.62 6.56
N SER A 346 -17.23 -26.68 7.50
CA SER A 346 -15.97 -26.18 8.08
C SER A 346 -15.15 -27.27 8.76
N LYS A 347 -15.78 -28.28 9.38
CA LYS A 347 -15.07 -29.36 10.13
C LYS A 347 -14.71 -30.57 9.29
N GLU A 348 -15.48 -30.88 8.27
CA GLU A 348 -15.32 -32.06 7.42
C GLU A 348 -14.52 -31.72 6.16
N ALA A 349 -14.57 -30.48 5.67
CA ALA A 349 -13.82 -30.04 4.49
C ALA A 349 -12.59 -29.21 4.87
N PHE A 350 -12.76 -28.07 5.54
CA PHE A 350 -11.64 -27.14 5.77
C PHE A 350 -10.71 -27.56 6.90
N TRP A 351 -11.23 -27.97 8.05
CA TRP A 351 -10.40 -28.31 9.20
C TRP A 351 -9.34 -29.40 8.87
N PRO A 352 -9.69 -30.53 8.20
CA PRO A 352 -8.72 -31.54 7.81
C PRO A 352 -7.73 -31.01 6.76
N THR A 353 -8.21 -30.22 5.80
CA THR A 353 -7.36 -29.63 4.74
C THR A 353 -6.31 -28.69 5.32
N LEU A 354 -6.69 -27.82 6.26
CA LEU A 354 -5.80 -26.86 6.91
C LEU A 354 -4.79 -27.52 7.87
N HIS A 355 -5.09 -28.70 8.40
CA HIS A 355 -4.25 -29.42 9.35
C HIS A 355 -3.60 -30.67 8.74
N THR A 356 -3.29 -30.60 7.43
CA THR A 356 -2.57 -31.64 6.66
C THR A 356 -3.21 -33.05 6.66
N PHE A 357 -4.48 -33.18 7.05
CA PHE A 357 -5.30 -34.39 6.95
C PHE A 357 -6.19 -34.39 5.70
N TRP A 358 -5.66 -33.97 4.56
CA TRP A 358 -6.43 -33.76 3.32
C TRP A 358 -7.20 -35.02 2.86
N GLU A 359 -6.67 -36.22 3.10
CA GLU A 359 -7.35 -37.48 2.78
C GLU A 359 -8.65 -37.71 3.55
N ARG A 360 -8.84 -37.01 4.68
CA ARG A 360 -10.06 -37.06 5.49
C ARG A 360 -11.04 -35.95 5.13
N ALA A 361 -10.67 -35.07 4.21
CA ALA A 361 -11.53 -33.96 3.79
C ALA A 361 -12.68 -34.50 2.94
N THR A 362 -13.91 -34.21 3.35
CA THR A 362 -15.12 -34.54 2.60
C THR A 362 -15.75 -33.26 2.08
N PHE A 363 -15.68 -33.05 0.77
CA PHE A 363 -16.32 -31.93 0.09
C PHE A 363 -17.66 -32.36 -0.48
N ARG A 364 -18.73 -31.67 -0.08
CA ARG A 364 -20.05 -31.85 -0.66
C ARG A 364 -20.54 -30.52 -1.19
N GLU A 365 -20.98 -30.52 -2.45
CA GLU A 365 -21.43 -29.32 -3.15
C GLU A 365 -22.64 -28.67 -2.48
N ASP A 366 -23.57 -29.48 -1.98
CA ASP A 366 -24.76 -28.99 -1.27
C ASP A 366 -24.42 -28.24 0.02
N HIS A 367 -23.39 -28.69 0.74
CA HIS A 367 -22.88 -27.99 1.92
C HIS A 367 -22.06 -26.75 1.56
N TRP A 368 -21.32 -26.78 0.44
CA TRP A 368 -20.54 -25.65 -0.05
C TRP A 368 -21.43 -24.47 -0.42
N GLN A 369 -22.56 -24.72 -1.08
CA GLN A 369 -23.49 -23.64 -1.43
C GLN A 369 -24.03 -22.93 -0.18
N VAL A 370 -24.40 -23.67 0.86
CA VAL A 370 -24.82 -23.07 2.15
C VAL A 370 -23.67 -22.29 2.80
N PHE A 371 -22.43 -22.76 2.68
CA PHE A 371 -21.27 -22.03 3.20
C PHE A 371 -21.00 -20.73 2.43
N LEU A 372 -21.29 -20.66 1.13
CA LEU A 372 -21.17 -19.43 0.35
C LEU A 372 -22.30 -18.43 0.65
N ASP A 373 -23.49 -18.94 0.95
CA ASP A 373 -24.66 -18.12 1.24
C ASP A 373 -24.60 -17.49 2.64
N VAL A 374 -23.89 -18.12 3.59
CA VAL A 374 -23.68 -17.70 5.00
C VAL A 374 -22.42 -16.86 5.13
#